data_AF-A0A2V7FS25-F1
#
_entry.id   AF-A0A2V7FS25-F1
#
_cell.length_a   1.000
_cell.length_b   1.000
_cell.length_c   1.000
_cell.angle_alpha   90.00
_cell.angle_beta   90.00
_cell.angle_gamma   90.00
#
_symmetry.space_group_name_H-M   'P 1'
#
loop_
_entity.id
_entity.type
_entity.pdbx_description
1 polymer ?
#
loop_
_entity_poly.entity_id
_entity_poly.type
_entity_poly.pdbx_seq_one_letter_code
_entity_poly.pdbx_strand_id
1 'polypeptide(L)'
;MSFQAAGMQELVNAVRGTGATNVIMLGGVQYAATLSQWLANQPTDPLNNLAASWHVYNFSWCHVKSCWDGQPAPVAQRVPLVLGELGQNDRGRTFVDSLMDWMDARNGSYLAWTWDVWKSVWDLIQSYDATPTPYGGAFKARFGS
;
A
#
# COMPACT_ATOMS: atom_id res chain seq x y z
N MET A 1 -14.83 27.10 13.80
CA MET A 1 -13.38 27.06 13.52
C MET A 1 -13.21 26.35 12.19
N SER A 2 -12.49 26.95 11.24
CA SER A 2 -12.04 26.29 10.02
C SER A 2 -10.58 25.85 10.20
N PHE A 3 -10.25 24.67 9.73
CA PHE A 3 -8.87 24.17 9.64
C PHE A 3 -8.49 24.10 8.16
N GLN A 4 -7.32 24.62 7.81
CA GLN A 4 -6.76 24.49 6.47
C GLN A 4 -5.72 23.36 6.49
N ALA A 5 -6.01 22.27 5.79
CA ALA A 5 -5.07 21.18 5.59
C ALA A 5 -4.10 21.52 4.45
N ALA A 6 -2.85 21.07 4.56
CA ALA A 6 -1.92 21.04 3.43
C ALA A 6 -2.37 19.99 2.41
N GLY A 7 -2.35 20.35 1.13
CA GLY A 7 -2.67 19.43 0.03
C GLY A 7 -1.45 18.62 -0.42
N MET A 8 -1.68 17.52 -1.16
CA MET A 8 -0.58 16.67 -1.66
C MET A 8 0.45 17.42 -2.51
N GLN A 9 0.03 18.41 -3.32
CA GLN A 9 0.98 19.22 -4.10
C GLN A 9 1.91 20.04 -3.23
N GLU A 10 1.39 20.61 -2.13
CA GLU A 10 2.20 21.38 -1.19
C GLU A 10 3.24 20.48 -0.51
N LEU A 11 2.84 19.26 -0.14
CA LEU A 11 3.74 18.26 0.43
C LEU A 11 4.84 17.82 -0.57
N VAL A 12 4.49 17.56 -1.83
CA VAL A 12 5.47 17.23 -2.88
C VAL A 12 6.44 18.38 -3.11
N ASN A 13 5.95 19.62 -3.19
CA ASN A 13 6.79 20.81 -3.33
C ASN A 13 7.74 20.98 -2.14
N ALA A 14 7.25 20.76 -0.91
CA ALA A 14 8.08 20.83 0.29
C ALA A 14 9.21 19.79 0.24
N VAL A 15 8.91 18.53 -0.10
CA VAL A 15 9.91 17.47 -0.25
C VAL A 15 10.93 17.83 -1.33
N ARG A 16 10.50 18.22 -2.53
CA ARG A 16 11.42 18.59 -3.63
C ARG A 16 12.20 19.87 -3.35
N GLY A 17 11.63 20.80 -2.59
CA GLY A 17 12.28 22.04 -2.16
C GLY A 17 13.51 21.81 -1.26
N THR A 18 13.61 20.64 -0.62
CA THR A 18 14.81 20.23 0.11
C THR A 18 15.95 19.71 -0.79
N GLY A 19 15.69 19.50 -2.08
CA GLY A 19 16.60 18.83 -3.01
C GLY A 19 16.49 17.30 -3.00
N ALA A 20 15.51 16.71 -2.31
CA ALA A 20 15.31 15.27 -2.28
C ALA A 20 14.98 14.69 -3.66
N THR A 21 15.67 13.61 -4.05
CA THR A 21 15.50 12.92 -5.34
C THR A 21 14.85 11.53 -5.22
N ASN A 22 14.58 11.06 -3.99
CA ASN A 22 13.94 9.78 -3.72
C ASN A 22 12.53 9.69 -4.33
N VAL A 23 12.02 8.46 -4.49
CA VAL A 23 10.61 8.21 -4.83
C VAL A 23 9.71 8.78 -3.72
N ILE A 24 8.61 9.44 -4.11
CA ILE A 24 7.57 9.85 -3.16
C ILE A 24 6.36 8.94 -3.35
N MET A 25 5.99 8.19 -2.31
CA MET A 25 4.78 7.37 -2.29
C MET A 25 3.60 8.18 -1.77
N LEU A 26 2.54 8.30 -2.59
CA LEU A 26 1.36 9.10 -2.29
C LEU A 26 0.12 8.20 -2.15
N GLY A 27 -0.50 8.22 -0.98
CA GLY A 27 -1.75 7.50 -0.72
C GLY A 27 -2.96 8.15 -1.38
N GLY A 28 -3.99 7.34 -1.64
CA GLY A 28 -5.33 7.84 -1.94
C GLY A 28 -6.09 8.30 -0.69
N VAL A 29 -7.42 8.38 -0.83
CA VAL A 29 -8.33 8.70 0.28
C VAL A 29 -8.78 7.41 1.00
N GLN A 30 -9.60 7.57 2.04
CA GLN A 30 -10.18 6.45 2.82
C GLN A 30 -9.09 5.51 3.33
N TYR A 31 -8.19 6.03 4.17
CA TYR A 31 -7.03 5.28 4.69
C TYR A 31 -6.17 4.69 3.56
N ALA A 32 -5.97 5.45 2.48
CA ALA A 32 -5.28 5.03 1.26
C ALA A 32 -5.87 3.80 0.54
N ALA A 33 -7.10 3.37 0.86
CA ALA A 33 -7.74 2.22 0.23
C ALA A 33 -8.38 2.53 -1.14
N THR A 34 -8.62 3.80 -1.44
CA THR A 34 -9.38 4.23 -2.64
C THR A 34 -8.52 5.11 -3.54
N LEU A 35 -8.25 4.63 -4.75
CA LEU A 35 -7.42 5.30 -5.76
C LEU A 35 -8.19 5.82 -6.98
N SER A 36 -9.53 5.75 -6.97
CA SER A 36 -10.39 6.12 -8.10
C SER A 36 -10.17 7.54 -8.66
N GLN A 37 -9.62 8.45 -7.86
CA GLN A 37 -9.34 9.84 -8.22
C GLN A 37 -7.84 10.20 -8.19
N TRP A 38 -6.96 9.21 -7.97
CA TRP A 38 -5.53 9.45 -7.80
C TRP A 38 -4.91 10.10 -9.04
N LEU A 39 -5.16 9.55 -10.24
CA LEU A 39 -4.62 10.11 -11.49
C LEU A 39 -5.17 11.49 -11.81
N ALA A 40 -6.45 11.74 -11.53
CA ALA A 40 -7.08 13.04 -11.77
C ALA A 40 -6.51 14.15 -10.86
N ASN A 41 -5.96 13.77 -9.71
CA ASN A 41 -5.42 14.69 -8.70
C ASN A 41 -3.92 14.45 -8.44
N GLN A 42 -3.22 13.78 -9.36
CA GLN A 42 -1.80 13.48 -9.22
C GLN A 42 -1.01 14.78 -9.14
N PRO A 43 -0.20 15.00 -8.09
CA PRO A 43 0.68 16.17 -8.03
C PRO A 43 1.68 16.19 -9.17
N THR A 44 2.05 17.38 -9.61
CA THR A 44 3.20 17.58 -10.49
C THR A 44 4.47 17.42 -9.67
N ASP A 45 5.28 16.42 -10.01
CA ASP A 45 6.64 16.25 -9.52
C ASP A 45 7.62 16.57 -10.67
N PRO A 46 8.52 17.57 -10.53
CA PRO A 46 9.49 17.90 -11.56
C PRO A 46 10.44 16.73 -11.90
N LEU A 47 10.60 15.76 -11.01
CA LEU A 47 11.40 14.57 -11.26
C LEU A 47 10.60 13.40 -11.85
N ASN A 48 9.28 13.54 -11.97
CA ASN A 48 8.35 12.48 -12.38
C ASN A 48 8.59 11.16 -11.61
N ASN A 49 8.87 11.27 -10.30
CA ASN A 49 9.32 10.16 -9.45
C ASN A 49 8.33 9.90 -8.31
N LEU A 50 7.06 9.76 -8.70
CA LEU A 50 5.93 9.46 -7.81
C LEU A 50 5.50 8.00 -7.94
N ALA A 51 5.10 7.41 -6.82
CA ALA A 51 4.44 6.10 -6.74
C ALA A 51 3.11 6.23 -5.99
N ALA A 52 2.14 5.37 -6.29
CA ALA A 52 0.89 5.30 -5.56
C ALA A 52 1.01 4.31 -4.39
N SER A 53 0.63 4.76 -3.18
CA SER A 53 0.48 3.87 -2.02
C SER A 53 -0.97 3.42 -1.87
N TRP A 54 -1.19 2.12 -1.77
CA TRP A 54 -2.51 1.52 -1.65
C TRP A 54 -2.57 0.62 -0.41
N HIS A 55 -3.48 0.88 0.52
CA HIS A 55 -3.56 0.14 1.79
C HIS A 55 -4.84 -0.68 1.81
N VAL A 56 -4.70 -2.01 1.82
CA VAL A 56 -5.80 -2.90 1.47
C VAL A 56 -5.92 -4.08 2.40
N TYR A 57 -7.09 -4.20 2.99
CA TYR A 57 -7.49 -5.29 3.85
C TYR A 57 -8.77 -5.95 3.34
N ASN A 58 -9.09 -7.15 3.84
CA ASN A 58 -10.32 -7.89 3.48
C ASN A 58 -11.62 -7.17 3.88
N PHE A 59 -11.53 -6.03 4.57
CA PHE A 59 -12.63 -5.16 4.97
C PHE A 59 -12.51 -3.73 4.43
N SER A 60 -11.48 -3.43 3.62
CA SER A 60 -11.34 -2.11 2.99
C SER A 60 -12.45 -1.86 1.96
N TRP A 61 -12.75 -0.60 1.63
CA TRP A 61 -13.73 -0.29 0.56
C TRP A 61 -13.41 -0.97 -0.77
N CYS A 62 -12.13 -1.09 -1.11
CA CYS A 62 -11.65 -1.76 -2.32
C CYS A 62 -11.12 -3.17 -2.03
N HIS A 63 -11.90 -4.03 -1.37
CA HIS A 63 -11.50 -5.41 -1.01
C HIS A 63 -11.91 -6.48 -2.03
N VAL A 64 -12.54 -6.12 -3.15
CA VAL A 64 -12.97 -7.08 -4.18
C VAL A 64 -12.22 -6.85 -5.49
N LYS A 65 -11.97 -7.93 -6.23
CA LYS A 65 -11.21 -7.90 -7.49
C LYS A 65 -11.78 -6.93 -8.52
N SER A 66 -13.12 -6.80 -8.60
CA SER A 66 -13.76 -5.82 -9.49
C SER A 66 -13.37 -4.38 -9.15
N CYS A 67 -13.17 -4.06 -7.87
CA CYS A 67 -12.64 -2.77 -7.47
C CYS A 67 -11.15 -2.64 -7.83
N TRP A 68 -10.35 -3.68 -7.60
CA TRP A 68 -8.92 -3.67 -7.96
C TRP A 68 -8.71 -3.40 -9.45
N ASP A 69 -9.47 -4.09 -10.30
CA ASP A 69 -9.40 -3.91 -11.75
C ASP A 69 -9.94 -2.53 -12.20
N GLY A 70 -10.88 -1.95 -11.44
CA GLY A 70 -11.50 -0.67 -11.78
C GLY A 70 -10.78 0.58 -11.27
N GLN A 71 -10.02 0.48 -10.17
CA GLN A 71 -9.41 1.65 -9.50
C GLN A 71 -7.88 1.63 -9.50
N PRO A 72 -7.19 0.71 -8.79
CA PRO A 72 -5.73 0.70 -8.77
C PRO A 72 -5.11 0.19 -10.08
N ALA A 73 -5.75 -0.67 -10.87
CA ALA A 73 -5.19 -1.12 -12.15
C ALA A 73 -4.90 0.03 -13.13
N PRO A 74 -5.84 0.97 -13.39
CA PRO A 74 -5.54 2.16 -14.19
C PRO A 74 -4.37 2.99 -13.64
N VAL A 75 -4.23 3.07 -12.31
CA VAL A 75 -3.11 3.79 -11.67
C VAL A 75 -1.78 3.07 -11.91
N ALA A 76 -1.75 1.74 -11.75
CA ALA A 76 -0.57 0.90 -11.96
C ALA A 76 -0.04 0.94 -13.41
N GLN A 77 -0.88 1.32 -14.38
CA GLN A 77 -0.46 1.53 -15.77
C GLN A 77 0.31 2.85 -15.99
N ARG A 78 0.26 3.78 -15.03
CA ARG A 78 0.79 5.14 -15.19
C ARG A 78 1.93 5.44 -14.23
N VAL A 79 1.87 4.91 -13.02
CA VAL A 79 2.89 5.07 -11.97
C VAL A 79 3.11 3.73 -11.26
N PRO A 80 4.28 3.52 -10.63
CA PRO A 80 4.48 2.36 -9.77
C PRO A 80 3.41 2.30 -8.67
N LEU A 81 2.79 1.13 -8.52
CA LEU A 81 1.82 0.85 -7.47
C LEU A 81 2.47 0.01 -6.38
N VAL A 82 2.38 0.47 -5.14
CA VAL A 82 2.88 -0.25 -3.97
C VAL A 82 1.71 -0.47 -3.01
N LEU A 83 1.51 -1.71 -2.58
CA LEU A 83 0.70 -1.95 -1.38
C LEU A 83 1.52 -1.48 -0.18
N GLY A 84 1.29 -0.24 0.24
CA GLY A 84 1.96 0.33 1.42
C GLY A 84 1.59 -0.42 2.70
N GLU A 85 0.41 -1.04 2.70
CA GLU A 85 -0.02 -2.03 3.68
C GLU A 85 -0.92 -3.07 3.01
N LEU A 86 -0.77 -4.33 3.42
CA LEU A 86 -1.77 -5.37 3.22
C LEU A 86 -1.91 -6.27 4.43
N GLY A 87 -3.13 -6.74 4.66
CA GLY A 87 -3.44 -7.69 5.73
C GLY A 87 -4.85 -8.27 5.63
N GLN A 88 -5.18 -9.22 6.49
CA GLN A 88 -6.55 -9.70 6.70
C GLN A 88 -6.80 -10.05 8.16
N ASN A 89 -8.06 -10.01 8.61
CA ASN A 89 -8.42 -10.13 10.03
C ASN A 89 -9.18 -11.42 10.41
N ASP A 90 -9.29 -12.37 9.49
CA ASP A 90 -10.04 -13.63 9.66
C ASP A 90 -9.14 -14.84 9.99
N ARG A 91 -7.85 -14.60 10.28
CA ARG A 91 -6.81 -15.62 10.51
C ARG A 91 -6.54 -16.55 9.31
N GLY A 92 -7.12 -16.25 8.15
CA GLY A 92 -6.83 -16.91 6.89
C GLY A 92 -5.69 -16.23 6.13
N ARG A 93 -5.50 -16.67 4.88
CA ARG A 93 -4.57 -16.05 3.93
C ARG A 93 -5.12 -15.85 2.51
N THR A 94 -6.34 -16.32 2.23
CA THR A 94 -6.93 -16.32 0.89
C THR A 94 -7.00 -14.92 0.26
N PHE A 95 -7.30 -13.91 1.08
CA PHE A 95 -7.39 -12.54 0.61
C PHE A 95 -6.02 -11.99 0.22
N VAL A 96 -5.04 -12.10 1.12
CA VAL A 96 -3.70 -11.57 0.85
C VAL A 96 -2.99 -12.35 -0.26
N ASP A 97 -3.18 -13.67 -0.35
CA ASP A 97 -2.66 -14.47 -1.46
C ASP A 97 -3.20 -13.97 -2.81
N SER A 98 -4.53 -13.83 -2.92
CA SER A 98 -5.19 -13.34 -4.15
C SER A 98 -4.74 -11.92 -4.51
N LEU A 99 -4.57 -11.06 -3.51
CA LEU A 99 -4.11 -9.69 -3.71
C LEU A 99 -2.63 -9.64 -4.16
N MET A 100 -1.76 -10.45 -3.56
CA MET A 100 -0.35 -10.55 -3.96
C MET A 100 -0.21 -11.14 -5.36
N ASP A 101 -0.99 -12.15 -5.74
CA ASP A 101 -1.02 -12.67 -7.11
C ASP A 101 -1.48 -11.60 -8.11
N TRP A 102 -2.46 -10.79 -7.73
CA TRP A 102 -2.94 -9.68 -8.56
C TRP A 102 -1.87 -8.58 -8.74
N MET A 103 -1.06 -8.31 -7.70
CA MET A 103 0.07 -7.38 -7.75
C MET A 103 1.23 -7.93 -8.58
N ASP A 104 1.59 -9.20 -8.43
CA ASP A 104 2.68 -9.84 -9.16
C ASP A 104 2.43 -9.82 -10.67
N ALA A 105 1.19 -10.08 -11.09
CA ALA A 105 0.78 -9.98 -12.49
C ALA A 105 0.95 -8.57 -13.10
N ARG A 106 1.24 -7.57 -12.26
CA ARG A 106 1.45 -6.16 -12.63
C ARG A 106 2.80 -5.62 -12.18
N ASN A 107 3.72 -6.49 -11.77
CA ASN A 107 5.03 -6.11 -11.22
C ASN A 107 4.93 -5.11 -10.06
N GLY A 108 3.84 -5.18 -9.30
CA GLY A 108 3.61 -4.34 -8.14
C GLY A 108 4.45 -4.75 -6.94
N SER A 109 4.75 -3.82 -6.04
CA SER A 109 5.43 -4.11 -4.77
C SER A 109 4.44 -4.10 -3.61
N TYR A 110 4.76 -4.79 -2.51
CA TYR A 110 3.86 -4.85 -1.36
C TYR A 110 4.59 -5.08 -0.04
N LEU A 111 4.07 -4.44 1.02
CA LEU A 111 4.64 -4.44 2.37
C LEU A 111 3.62 -5.01 3.37
N ALA A 112 3.92 -6.20 3.90
CA ALA A 112 3.06 -6.89 4.87
C ALA A 112 2.97 -6.11 6.20
N TRP A 113 1.75 -5.87 6.68
CA TRP A 113 1.50 -5.35 8.02
C TRP A 113 1.29 -6.54 8.98
N THR A 114 2.06 -6.73 10.06
CA THR A 114 3.14 -5.87 10.58
C THR A 114 4.23 -6.63 11.33
N TRP A 115 5.45 -6.08 11.33
CA TRP A 115 6.59 -6.59 12.09
C TRP A 115 6.52 -6.13 13.57
N ASP A 116 5.59 -6.70 14.33
CA ASP A 116 5.41 -6.40 15.75
C ASP A 116 4.91 -7.64 16.54
N VAL A 117 4.77 -7.50 17.86
CA VAL A 117 4.42 -8.54 18.84
C VAL A 117 3.24 -8.13 19.73
N TRP A 118 2.31 -7.34 19.18
CA TRP A 118 1.12 -6.82 19.87
C TRP A 118 0.10 -7.90 20.28
N LYS A 119 0.32 -9.15 19.86
CA LYS A 119 -0.62 -10.28 19.93
C LYS A 119 -1.86 -10.03 19.07
N SER A 120 -1.69 -9.33 17.95
CA SER A 120 -2.73 -9.06 16.96
C SER A 120 -2.80 -10.16 15.89
N VAL A 121 -3.90 -10.19 15.13
CA VAL A 121 -4.05 -11.06 13.96
C VAL A 121 -3.13 -10.69 12.80
N TRP A 122 -2.55 -9.50 12.81
CA TRP A 122 -1.65 -8.99 11.76
C TRP A 122 -0.17 -9.17 12.08
N ASP A 123 0.19 -9.59 13.29
CA ASP A 123 1.59 -9.72 13.69
C ASP A 123 2.29 -10.77 12.82
N LEU A 124 3.42 -10.39 12.21
CA LEU A 124 4.25 -11.28 11.41
C LEU A 124 5.22 -12.10 12.27
N ILE A 125 5.50 -11.65 13.50
CA ILE A 125 6.43 -12.30 14.43
C ILE A 125 5.79 -12.54 15.78
N GLN A 126 6.24 -13.58 16.47
CA GLN A 126 5.87 -13.90 17.85
C GLN A 126 6.78 -13.18 18.86
N SER A 127 8.01 -12.88 18.44
CA SER A 127 9.07 -12.27 19.25
C SER A 127 10.09 -11.56 18.35
N TYR A 128 10.81 -10.59 18.90
CA TYR A 128 11.85 -9.84 18.16
C TYR A 128 13.12 -10.64 17.83
N ASP A 129 13.14 -11.94 18.13
CA ASP A 129 14.11 -12.90 17.58
C ASP A 129 13.74 -13.37 16.15
N ALA A 130 12.74 -12.74 15.53
CA ALA A 130 12.21 -13.04 14.21
C ALA A 130 11.50 -14.40 14.09
N THR A 131 11.07 -15.00 15.20
CA THR A 131 10.20 -16.18 15.16
C THR A 131 8.87 -15.82 14.49
N PRO A 132 8.49 -16.42 13.35
CA PRO A 132 7.30 -16.00 12.61
C PRO A 132 6.01 -16.50 13.29
N THR A 133 4.93 -15.72 13.20
CA THR A 133 3.58 -16.24 13.38
C THR A 133 3.21 -17.16 12.19
N PRO A 134 2.14 -17.96 12.26
CA PRO A 134 1.64 -18.66 11.07
C PRO A 134 1.37 -17.72 9.89
N TYR A 135 0.90 -16.50 10.19
CA TYR A 135 0.63 -15.46 9.19
C TYR A 135 1.92 -14.90 8.59
N GLY A 136 2.91 -14.53 9.42
CA GLY A 136 4.21 -14.08 8.94
C GLY A 136 5.01 -15.17 8.24
N GLY A 137 4.81 -16.44 8.60
CA GLY A 137 5.38 -17.59 7.89
C GLY A 137 4.93 -17.65 6.43
N ALA A 138 3.68 -17.31 6.14
CA ALA A 138 3.16 -17.24 4.77
C ALA A 138 3.84 -16.13 3.97
N PHE A 139 3.97 -14.92 4.53
CA PHE A 139 4.70 -13.83 3.88
C PHE A 139 6.18 -14.14 3.69
N LYS A 140 6.84 -14.72 4.70
CA LYS A 140 8.24 -15.15 4.60
C LYS A 140 8.45 -16.14 3.46
N ALA A 141 7.54 -17.10 3.29
CA ALA A 141 7.60 -18.04 2.17
C ALA A 141 7.41 -17.32 0.82
N ARG A 142 6.46 -16.38 0.72
CA ARG A 142 6.23 -15.58 -0.49
C ARG A 142 7.42 -14.70 -0.87
N PHE A 143 8.12 -14.10 0.09
CA PHE A 143 9.27 -13.22 -0.18
C PHE A 143 10.58 -13.98 -0.44
N GLY A 144 10.64 -15.26 -0.07
CA GLY A 144 11.83 -16.09 -0.25
C GLY A 144 11.91 -16.84 -1.57
N SER A 145 10.85 -16.76 -2.41
CA SER A 145 10.78 -17.35 -3.76
C SER A 145 11.17 -16.35 -4.83
#